data_AF-A0A9E0CM13-F1
#
_entry.id   AF-A0A9E0CM13-F1
#
_cell.length_a   1.000
_cell.length_b   1.000
_cell.length_c   1.000
_cell.angle_alpha   90.00
_cell.angle_beta   90.00
_cell.angle_gamma   90.00
#
_symmetry.space_group_name_H-M   'P 1'
#
loop_
_entity.id
_entity.type
_entity.pdbx_description
1 polymer ?
#
loop_
_entity_poly.entity_id
_entity_poly.type
_entity_poly.pdbx_seq_one_letter_code
_entity_poly.pdbx_strand_id
1 'polypeptide(L)'
;MDFVWIALLVGVMGGMWWVAYRMEPHWASRDGHRFLCTAQELEGGKPIGHPRETRVLVTADGALYVTQKRMMRRRTSMWTLIGKSPEPPRKLQVYVAQHRSDGVAMLSHLALRIPNKSRCVSVLDGVLTDLGLNPSPSTPGSAAPAAPPDRD
;
A
#
# COMPACT_ATOMS: atom_id res chain seq x y z
N MET A 1 53.58 11.81 -5.57
CA MET A 1 52.74 10.60 -5.33
C MET A 1 51.52 10.93 -4.49
N ASP A 2 51.58 11.93 -3.61
CA ASP A 2 50.51 12.26 -2.66
C ASP A 2 49.19 12.67 -3.31
N PHE A 3 49.26 13.40 -4.43
CA PHE A 3 48.07 13.81 -5.19
C PHE A 3 47.27 12.64 -5.76
N VAL A 4 47.92 11.53 -6.12
CA VAL A 4 47.25 10.33 -6.63
C VAL A 4 46.42 9.69 -5.52
N TRP A 5 46.97 9.61 -4.31
CA TRP A 5 46.27 9.07 -3.15
C TRP A 5 45.10 9.96 -2.71
N ILE A 6 45.26 11.28 -2.77
CA ILE A 6 44.18 12.23 -2.50
C ILE A 6 43.04 12.08 -3.52
N ALA A 7 43.37 12.02 -4.81
CA ALA A 7 42.37 11.84 -5.87
C ALA A 7 41.60 10.52 -5.72
N LEU A 8 42.31 9.43 -5.37
CA LEU A 8 41.70 8.13 -5.14
C LEU A 8 40.76 8.14 -3.93
N LEU A 9 41.18 8.77 -2.82
CA LEU A 9 40.35 8.93 -1.62
C LEU A 9 39.06 9.70 -1.93
N VAL A 10 39.17 10.84 -2.63
CA VAL A 10 38.00 11.64 -3.03
C VAL A 10 37.09 10.84 -3.97
N GLY A 11 37.66 10.09 -4.90
CA GLY A 11 36.91 9.20 -5.80
C GLY A 11 36.13 8.12 -5.06
N VAL A 12 36.74 7.47 -4.07
CA VAL A 12 36.07 6.46 -3.23
C VAL A 12 34.95 7.09 -2.40
N MET A 13 35.18 8.24 -1.77
CA MET A 13 34.14 8.92 -1.01
C MET A 13 32.97 9.37 -1.88
N GLY A 14 33.24 9.93 -3.07
CA GLY A 14 32.22 10.31 -4.04
C GLY A 14 31.45 9.09 -4.57
N GLY A 15 32.15 7.99 -4.84
CA GLY A 15 31.55 6.72 -5.25
C GLY A 15 30.61 6.15 -4.18
N MET A 16 31.06 6.10 -2.92
CA MET A 16 30.22 5.65 -1.80
C MET A 16 29.00 6.56 -1.60
N TRP A 17 29.18 7.89 -1.70
CA TRP A 17 28.07 8.84 -1.64
C TRP A 17 27.07 8.60 -2.78
N TRP A 18 27.55 8.40 -4.00
CA TRP A 18 26.69 8.12 -5.16
C TRP A 18 25.93 6.80 -5.02
N VAL A 19 26.59 5.75 -4.53
CA VAL A 19 25.94 4.46 -4.25
C VAL A 19 24.89 4.61 -3.15
N ALA A 20 25.20 5.33 -2.06
CA ALA A 20 24.27 5.59 -0.98
C ALA A 20 23.06 6.43 -1.44
N TYR A 21 23.30 7.42 -2.31
CA TYR A 21 22.25 8.24 -2.90
C TYR A 21 21.39 7.44 -3.88
N ARG A 22 21.97 6.50 -4.63
CA ARG A 22 21.24 5.62 -5.55
C ARG A 22 20.51 4.49 -4.83
N MET A 23 21.02 4.06 -3.68
CA MET A 23 20.29 3.25 -2.70
C MET A 23 19.29 4.14 -1.95
N GLU A 24 18.41 4.83 -2.69
CA GLU A 24 17.32 5.53 -2.03
C GLU A 24 16.52 4.52 -1.20
N PRO A 25 16.24 4.81 0.08
CA PRO A 25 15.22 4.12 0.84
C PRO A 25 13.86 4.60 0.32
N HIS A 26 13.59 4.37 -0.96
CA HIS A 26 12.29 4.56 -1.55
C HIS A 26 11.41 3.47 -0.92
N TRP A 27 10.72 3.85 0.15
CA TRP A 27 9.79 3.00 0.89
C TRP A 27 8.73 2.37 -0.03
N ALA A 28 8.60 2.85 -1.27
CA ALA A 28 7.92 2.19 -2.36
C ALA A 28 8.90 1.34 -3.18
N SER A 29 8.99 0.03 -2.94
CA SER A 29 9.83 -0.86 -3.75
C SER A 29 9.36 -0.88 -5.21
N ARG A 30 10.32 -0.96 -6.14
CA ARG A 30 10.08 -1.20 -7.56
C ARG A 30 9.26 -2.47 -7.82
N ASP A 31 9.33 -3.43 -6.89
CA ASP A 31 8.65 -4.73 -6.93
C ASP A 31 7.20 -4.68 -6.43
N GLY A 32 6.74 -3.55 -5.89
CA GLY A 32 5.37 -3.40 -5.39
C GLY A 32 5.08 -4.05 -4.02
N HIS A 33 6.03 -4.79 -3.44
CA HIS A 33 5.90 -5.38 -2.10
C HIS A 33 6.02 -4.37 -0.96
N ARG A 34 6.61 -3.20 -1.20
CA ARG A 34 6.65 -2.09 -0.23
C ARG A 34 6.03 -0.89 -0.91
N PHE A 35 5.08 -0.22 -0.28
CA PHE A 35 4.43 0.95 -0.86
C PHE A 35 3.86 1.88 0.21
N LEU A 36 3.62 3.12 -0.20
CA LEU A 36 2.90 4.12 0.58
C LEU A 36 1.47 4.22 0.04
N CYS A 37 0.49 4.15 0.93
CA CYS A 37 -0.90 4.35 0.59
C CYS A 37 -1.60 5.18 1.67
N THR A 38 -2.81 5.65 1.36
CA THR A 38 -3.68 6.21 2.38
C THR A 38 -4.55 5.09 2.92
N ALA A 39 -4.57 4.92 4.24
CA ALA A 39 -5.40 3.93 4.90
C ALA A 39 -6.40 4.61 5.83
N GLN A 40 -7.59 4.03 5.94
CA GLN A 40 -8.64 4.51 6.84
C GLN A 40 -9.17 3.32 7.63
N GLU A 41 -9.35 3.50 8.94
CA GLU A 41 -9.93 2.46 9.80
C GLU A 41 -11.44 2.34 9.52
N LEU A 42 -11.96 1.12 9.57
CA LEU A 42 -13.39 0.82 9.41
C LEU A 42 -13.88 0.07 10.65
N GLU A 43 -15.02 0.53 11.16
CA GLU A 43 -15.77 -0.12 12.22
C GLU A 43 -17.21 -0.31 11.74
N GLY A 44 -17.71 -1.55 11.80
CA GLY A 44 -19.06 -1.87 11.30
C GLY A 44 -19.31 -1.48 9.83
N GLY A 45 -18.27 -1.49 8.99
CA GLY A 45 -18.36 -1.10 7.58
C GLY A 45 -18.37 0.42 7.32
N LYS A 46 -18.32 1.25 8.37
CA LYS A 46 -18.24 2.71 8.23
C LYS A 46 -16.80 3.19 8.42
N PRO A 47 -16.32 4.13 7.59
CA PRO A 47 -14.99 4.71 7.76
C PRO A 47 -14.94 5.59 9.01
N ILE A 48 -13.92 5.39 9.85
CA ILE A 48 -13.69 6.17 11.06
C ILE A 48 -12.43 7.03 10.92
N GLY A 49 -12.57 8.29 11.33
CA GLY A 49 -11.48 9.26 11.35
C GLY A 49 -11.01 9.69 9.95
N HIS A 50 -9.87 10.36 9.91
CA HIS A 50 -9.28 10.83 8.65
C HIS A 50 -8.39 9.75 8.01
N PRO A 51 -8.33 9.66 6.68
CA PRO A 51 -7.34 8.85 5.98
C PRO A 51 -5.93 9.25 6.41
N ARG A 52 -5.09 8.26 6.74
CA ARG A 52 -3.71 8.45 7.18
C ARG A 52 -2.74 7.85 6.20
N GLU A 53 -1.63 8.54 5.98
CA GLU A 53 -0.52 7.98 5.23
C GLU A 53 0.06 6.78 5.97
N THR A 54 0.17 5.68 5.24
CA THR A 54 0.47 4.36 5.78
C THR A 54 1.48 3.67 4.89
N ARG A 55 2.52 3.12 5.49
CA ARG A 55 3.51 2.30 4.79
C ARG A 55 3.09 0.85 4.90
N VAL A 56 2.99 0.16 3.78
CA VAL A 56 2.61 -1.24 3.73
C VAL A 56 3.78 -2.04 3.19
N LEU A 57 4.11 -3.13 3.87
CA LEU A 57 5.03 -4.16 3.41
C LEU A 57 4.27 -5.48 3.32
N VAL A 58 4.27 -6.07 2.13
CA VAL A 58 3.68 -7.37 1.83
C VAL A 58 4.75 -8.44 2.05
N THR A 59 4.49 -9.35 2.98
CA THR A 59 5.36 -10.51 3.26
C THR A 59 5.09 -11.62 2.25
N ALA A 60 6.05 -12.54 2.07
CA ALA A 60 5.88 -13.73 1.24
C ALA A 60 4.68 -14.59 1.66
N ASP A 61 4.34 -14.60 2.95
CA ASP A 61 3.20 -15.35 3.51
C ASP A 61 1.84 -14.66 3.27
N GLY A 62 1.80 -13.55 2.52
CA GLY A 62 0.58 -12.77 2.27
C GLY A 62 0.15 -11.86 3.42
N ALA A 63 0.90 -11.83 4.52
CA ALA A 63 0.69 -10.89 5.61
C ALA A 63 1.11 -9.46 5.21
N LEU A 64 0.39 -8.47 5.73
CA LEU A 64 0.63 -7.04 5.50
C LEU A 64 1.17 -6.41 6.79
N TYR A 65 2.42 -5.96 6.77
CA TYR A 65 2.95 -5.09 7.81
C TYR A 65 2.59 -3.64 7.51
N VAL A 66 1.70 -3.10 8.33
CA VAL A 66 1.14 -1.76 8.15
C VAL A 66 1.76 -0.85 9.20
N THR A 67 2.57 0.10 8.75
CA THR A 67 3.16 1.14 9.57
C THR A 67 2.42 2.45 9.38
N GLN A 68 1.65 2.87 10.40
CA GLN A 68 0.99 4.17 10.40
C GLN A 68 1.81 5.21 11.16
N LYS A 69 1.98 6.40 10.58
CA LYS A 69 2.62 7.53 11.26
C LYS A 69 1.56 8.30 12.05
N ARG A 70 1.69 8.34 13.38
CA ARG A 70 0.80 9.10 14.29
C ARG A 70 1.61 10.16 15.03
N MET A 71 1.55 11.40 14.55
CA MET A 71 2.36 12.53 15.03
C MET A 71 3.84 12.13 15.22
N MET A 72 4.25 11.92 16.49
CA MET A 72 5.63 11.63 16.88
C MET A 72 5.95 10.12 16.98
N ARG A 73 4.95 9.24 16.86
CA ARG A 73 5.13 7.78 17.00
C ARG A 73 4.69 7.04 15.75
N ARG A 74 5.43 5.99 15.40
CA ARG A 74 5.03 5.04 14.35
C ARG A 74 4.46 3.81 15.05
N ARG A 75 3.27 3.37 14.66
CA ARG A 75 2.73 2.07 15.05
C ARG A 75 2.82 1.14 13.87
N THR A 76 3.48 0.01 14.08
CA THR A 76 3.50 -1.10 13.14
C THR A 76 2.56 -2.17 13.65
N SER A 77 1.64 -2.60 12.81
CA SER A 77 0.73 -3.71 13.10
C SER A 77 0.67 -4.66 11.93
N MET A 78 0.32 -5.91 12.21
CA MET A 78 0.17 -6.95 11.20
C MET A 78 -1.30 -7.05 10.79
N TRP A 79 -1.54 -7.14 9.50
CA TRP A 79 -2.87 -7.21 8.91
C TRP A 79 -2.92 -8.33 7.87
N THR A 80 -4.09 -8.90 7.67
CA THR A 80 -4.34 -9.90 6.62
C THR A 80 -5.31 -9.31 5.62
N LEU A 81 -5.05 -9.47 4.33
CA LEU A 81 -5.96 -9.01 3.28
C LEU A 81 -7.22 -9.89 3.25
N ILE A 82 -8.41 -9.30 3.30
CA ILE A 82 -9.70 -10.03 3.31
C ILE A 82 -10.44 -9.88 2.00
N GLY A 83 -10.26 -8.77 1.30
CA GLY A 83 -11.04 -8.53 0.11
C GLY A 83 -10.76 -7.22 -0.59
N LYS A 84 -11.41 -7.09 -1.74
CA LYS A 84 -11.43 -5.89 -2.58
C LYS A 84 -12.82 -5.27 -2.52
N SER A 85 -12.90 -3.95 -2.46
CA SER A 85 -14.18 -3.26 -2.50
C SER A 85 -14.79 -3.38 -3.90
N PRO A 86 -16.08 -3.75 -4.02
CA PRO A 86 -16.76 -3.88 -5.31
C PRO A 86 -17.07 -2.51 -5.96
N GLU A 87 -17.15 -1.44 -5.16
CA GLU A 87 -17.43 -0.08 -5.62
C GLU A 87 -16.28 0.88 -5.28
N PRO A 88 -15.14 0.79 -5.99
CA PRO A 88 -14.02 1.68 -5.73
C PRO A 88 -14.28 3.10 -6.26
N PRO A 89 -13.80 4.16 -5.58
CA PRO A 89 -13.83 5.52 -6.09
C PRO A 89 -13.01 5.67 -7.39
N ARG A 90 -13.41 6.60 -8.27
CA ARG A 90 -12.70 6.86 -9.54
C ARG A 90 -11.18 7.00 -9.34
N LYS A 91 -10.41 6.24 -10.13
CA LYS A 91 -8.92 6.20 -10.16
C LYS A 91 -8.25 5.53 -8.94
N LEU A 92 -9.01 5.05 -7.98
CA LEU A 92 -8.50 4.35 -6.79
C LEU A 92 -8.98 2.90 -6.79
N GLN A 93 -8.24 2.03 -6.14
CA GLN A 93 -8.68 0.71 -5.73
C GLN A 93 -8.68 0.68 -4.19
N VAL A 94 -9.72 0.08 -3.62
CA VAL A 94 -9.87 -0.02 -2.16
C VAL A 94 -9.79 -1.48 -1.78
N TYR A 95 -8.83 -1.80 -0.93
CA TYR A 95 -8.61 -3.12 -0.36
C TYR A 95 -8.94 -3.10 1.12
N VAL A 96 -9.55 -4.16 1.64
CA VAL A 96 -9.91 -4.28 3.05
C VAL A 96 -8.98 -5.30 3.71
N ALA A 97 -8.30 -4.87 4.76
CA ALA A 97 -7.44 -5.71 5.58
C ALA A 97 -8.01 -5.86 7.00
N GLN A 98 -7.82 -7.03 7.61
CA GLN A 98 -8.16 -7.31 9.01
C GLN A 98 -6.94 -7.18 9.90
N HIS A 99 -7.10 -6.59 11.07
CA HIS A 99 -6.01 -6.55 12.04
C HIS A 99 -5.78 -7.97 12.60
N ARG A 100 -4.51 -8.39 12.64
CA ARG A 100 -4.09 -9.65 13.24
C ARG A 100 -3.15 -9.37 14.40
N SER A 101 -3.55 -9.78 15.60
CA SER A 101 -2.74 -9.71 16.82
C SER A 101 -2.60 -11.11 17.39
N ASP A 102 -1.38 -11.55 17.69
CA ASP A 102 -1.09 -12.85 18.32
C ASP A 102 -1.81 -14.05 17.67
N GLY A 103 -1.90 -14.04 16.35
CA GLY A 103 -2.55 -15.10 15.57
C GLY A 103 -4.07 -14.98 15.45
N VAL A 104 -4.72 -14.12 16.24
CA VAL A 104 -6.18 -13.93 16.28
C VAL A 104 -6.60 -12.77 15.37
N ALA A 105 -7.65 -13.00 14.57
CA ALA A 105 -8.26 -11.98 13.73
C ALA A 105 -9.15 -11.05 14.58
N MET A 106 -8.84 -9.75 14.61
CA MET A 106 -9.65 -8.77 15.33
C MET A 106 -10.80 -8.22 14.45
N LEU A 107 -11.82 -7.63 15.08
CA LEU A 107 -12.95 -7.00 14.40
C LEU A 107 -12.59 -5.69 13.67
N SER A 108 -11.37 -5.18 13.87
CA SER A 108 -10.89 -3.95 13.25
C SER A 108 -10.54 -4.19 11.79
N HIS A 109 -11.15 -3.41 10.91
CA HIS A 109 -10.89 -3.42 9.48
C HIS A 109 -10.13 -2.16 9.06
N LEU A 110 -9.35 -2.25 8.00
CA LEU A 110 -8.59 -1.14 7.42
C LEU A 110 -8.79 -1.12 5.92
N ALA A 111 -9.30 -0.01 5.40
CA ALA A 111 -9.37 0.24 3.97
C ALA A 111 -8.06 0.87 3.49
N LEU A 112 -7.32 0.16 2.65
CA LEU A 112 -6.17 0.66 1.91
C LEU A 112 -6.65 1.26 0.60
N ARG A 113 -6.40 2.56 0.40
CA ARG A 113 -6.72 3.29 -0.82
C ARG A 113 -5.47 3.46 -1.66
N ILE A 114 -5.47 2.84 -2.82
CA ILE A 114 -4.30 2.72 -3.69
C ILE A 114 -4.65 3.26 -5.08
N PRO A 115 -3.78 4.05 -5.73
CA PRO A 115 -3.99 4.46 -7.11
C PRO A 115 -4.05 3.25 -8.05
N ASN A 116 -5.00 3.24 -8.99
CA ASN A 116 -5.22 2.10 -9.90
C ASN A 116 -3.99 1.74 -10.75
N LYS A 117 -3.12 2.73 -11.06
CA LYS A 117 -1.89 2.52 -11.84
C LYS A 117 -0.70 2.02 -11.00
N SER A 118 -0.88 1.77 -9.70
CA SER A 118 0.22 1.37 -8.82
C SER A 118 0.62 -0.09 -9.06
N ARG A 119 1.91 -0.38 -9.03
CA ARG A 119 2.45 -1.75 -9.19
C ARG A 119 2.08 -2.68 -8.03
N CYS A 120 1.72 -2.14 -6.87
CA CYS A 120 1.26 -2.96 -5.75
C CYS A 120 -0.13 -3.56 -5.96
N VAL A 121 -0.91 -3.07 -6.94
CA VAL A 121 -2.22 -3.65 -7.29
C VAL A 121 -2.06 -5.10 -7.74
N SER A 122 -1.11 -5.39 -8.64
CA SER A 122 -0.88 -6.77 -9.11
C SER A 122 -0.39 -7.69 -7.99
N VAL A 123 0.40 -7.17 -7.04
CA VAL A 123 0.88 -7.95 -5.88
C VAL A 123 -0.28 -8.26 -4.94
N LEU A 124 -1.15 -7.28 -4.63
CA LEU A 124 -2.29 -7.48 -3.75
C LEU A 124 -3.37 -8.38 -4.36
N ASP A 125 -3.63 -8.23 -5.66
CA ASP A 125 -4.53 -9.12 -6.39
C ASP A 125 -3.98 -10.56 -6.44
N GLY A 126 -2.65 -10.73 -6.54
CA GLY A 126 -1.98 -12.02 -6.39
C GLY A 126 -2.20 -12.64 -5.01
N VAL A 127 -1.95 -11.87 -3.94
CA VAL A 127 -2.18 -12.33 -2.55
C VAL A 127 -3.65 -12.71 -2.30
N LEU A 128 -4.61 -11.96 -2.86
CA LEU A 128 -6.04 -12.31 -2.79
C LEU A 128 -6.33 -13.65 -3.47
N THR A 129 -5.74 -13.86 -4.65
CA THR A 129 -5.88 -15.10 -5.42
C THR A 129 -5.30 -16.29 -4.66
N ASP A 130 -4.12 -16.13 -4.05
CA ASP A 130 -3.47 -17.18 -3.24
C ASP A 130 -4.28 -17.53 -1.98
N LEU A 131 -4.97 -16.54 -1.41
CA LEU A 131 -5.90 -16.73 -0.29
C LEU A 131 -7.25 -17.32 -0.71
N GLY A 132 -7.48 -17.58 -2.01
CA GLY A 132 -8.76 -18.07 -2.54
C GLY A 132 -9.89 -17.03 -2.46
N LEU A 133 -9.56 -15.78 -2.15
CA LEU A 133 -10.49 -14.67 -2.05
C LEU A 133 -10.58 -14.02 -3.44
N ASN A 134 -11.61 -14.39 -4.20
CA ASN A 134 -11.73 -13.98 -5.60
C ASN A 134 -11.70 -12.44 -5.71
N PRO A 135 -10.67 -11.84 -6.33
CA PRO A 135 -10.60 -10.40 -6.50
C PRO A 135 -11.72 -10.02 -7.47
N SER A 136 -12.85 -9.53 -6.93
CA SER A 136 -13.97 -9.09 -7.76
C SER A 136 -13.43 -8.17 -8.86
N PRO A 137 -13.77 -8.43 -10.14
CA PRO A 137 -13.22 -7.66 -11.24
C PRO A 137 -13.66 -6.21 -11.05
N SER A 138 -12.69 -5.33 -10.80
CA SER A 138 -12.95 -3.89 -10.84
C SER A 138 -13.21 -3.53 -12.30
N THR A 139 -14.47 -3.55 -12.72
CA THR A 139 -14.90 -3.09 -14.03
C THR A 139 -14.41 -1.65 -14.22
N PRO A 140 -13.52 -1.36 -15.18
CA PRO A 140 -13.15 0.00 -15.50
C PRO A 140 -14.34 0.65 -16.20
N GLY A 141 -15.14 1.41 -15.44
CA GLY A 141 -16.22 2.22 -15.98
C GLY A 141 -17.57 1.49 -16.01
N SER A 142 -18.21 1.37 -14.85
CA SER A 142 -19.67 1.35 -14.84
C SER A 142 -20.13 2.81 -14.82
N ALA A 143 -20.67 3.26 -15.96
CA ALA A 143 -21.39 4.51 -16.06
C ALA A 143 -22.50 4.53 -15.01
N ALA A 144 -22.69 5.67 -14.35
CA ALA A 144 -23.86 5.90 -13.53
C ALA A 144 -25.12 5.52 -14.31
N PRO A 145 -26.12 4.86 -13.70
CA PRO A 145 -27.41 4.67 -14.35
C PRO A 145 -27.94 6.06 -14.71
N ALA A 146 -28.15 6.28 -16.01
CA ALA A 146 -28.77 7.50 -16.51
C ALA A 146 -30.09 7.68 -15.77
N ALA A 147 -30.27 8.88 -15.19
CA ALA A 147 -31.54 9.29 -14.62
C ALA A 147 -32.65 9.04 -15.67
N PRO A 148 -33.81 8.49 -15.28
CA PRO A 148 -34.90 8.30 -16.21
C PRO A 148 -35.32 9.67 -16.76
N PRO A 149 -35.64 9.78 -18.06
CA PRO A 149 -36.20 11.01 -18.60
C PRO A 149 -37.54 11.25 -17.90
N ASP A 150 -37.67 12.40 -17.25
CA ASP A 150 -38.95 12.94 -16.80
C ASP A 150 -39.92 12.89 -17.99
N ARG A 151 -40.98 12.11 -17.82
CA ARG A 151 -42.11 12.06 -18.73
C ARG A 151 -43.14 13.06 -18.25
N ASP A 152 -43.44 13.98 -19.16
CA ASP A 152 -44.61 14.86 -19.30
C ASP A 152 -44.75 16.07 -18.36
#